data_AF-A0A0N4TIL8-F1
#
_entry.id   AF-A0A0N4TIL8-F1
#
_cell.length_a   1.000
_cell.length_b   1.000
_cell.length_c   1.000
_cell.angle_alpha   90.00
_cell.angle_beta   90.00
_cell.angle_gamma   90.00
#
_symmetry.space_group_name_H-M   'P 1'
#
loop_
_entity.id
_entity.type
_entity.pdbx_description
1 polymer ?
#
loop_
_entity_poly.entity_id
_entity_poly.type
_entity_poly.pdbx_seq_one_letter_code
_entity_poly.pdbx_strand_id
1 'polypeptide(L)'
;MNRRFPECTVFLVLLFFSTVYGTLSKSDRKEKWKNFQGTEEKRKGGNNSLRQSKHFEDNAGRVTVAGILNDHNNLCVEKRKFNHPILAYITPWNNGGYDIAKWAAQKFTHISPVWFQFKPEVKQKTCIILGIHDMDIQWLADVHANNSKIKFVPRFIIGGSARESIESFLYDERWQTNCAQLVVNFIKKNKMHGAVIEVWLQVLSLVQKEVKEELIELISHWAELFHQAELEIIVPLPAPLSDKNKPSGVVMKTELSRIINSVDFVNVMTYDYNSDHFVGVSPFEWIRRNLEYILSDSSINSSKLLMGLNFYGYASQQTTVKAVIGKDFIEYVTSQSGTLFWNSVTKEHFLKTKCWGEDFCIYPTLASLQIRRDLANHFNVGLGIWELGQGLNYFTCLF
;
A
#
# COMPACT_ATOMS: atom_id res chain seq x y z
N MET A 1 -10.34 -46.03 -10.57
CA MET A 1 -10.03 -45.03 -9.53
C MET A 1 -8.86 -44.19 -10.02
N ASN A 2 -9.14 -43.04 -10.62
CA ASN A 2 -8.14 -42.05 -11.05
C ASN A 2 -8.72 -40.68 -10.72
N ARG A 3 -8.15 -39.98 -9.72
CA ARG A 3 -8.50 -38.60 -9.39
C ARG A 3 -7.44 -37.68 -9.97
N ARG A 4 -7.84 -36.89 -10.97
CA ARG A 4 -7.12 -35.71 -11.47
C ARG A 4 -7.29 -34.57 -10.47
N PHE A 5 -6.20 -33.91 -10.11
CA PHE A 5 -6.20 -32.59 -9.46
C PHE A 5 -5.88 -31.51 -10.50
N PRO A 6 -6.39 -30.28 -10.37
CA PRO A 6 -6.14 -29.22 -11.33
C PRO A 6 -4.81 -28.52 -11.04
N GLU A 7 -4.01 -28.34 -12.08
CA GLU A 7 -2.79 -27.53 -12.08
C GLU A 7 -3.15 -26.05 -11.95
N CYS A 8 -2.66 -25.37 -10.90
CA CYS A 8 -2.65 -23.91 -10.82
C CYS A 8 -1.34 -23.41 -11.43
N THR A 9 -1.42 -22.94 -12.68
CA THR A 9 -0.31 -22.29 -13.37
C THR A 9 -0.11 -20.89 -12.79
N VAL A 10 0.89 -20.73 -11.92
CA VAL A 10 1.36 -19.42 -11.44
C VAL A 10 2.28 -18.84 -12.52
N PHE A 11 1.88 -17.72 -13.14
CA PHE A 11 2.71 -17.01 -14.11
C PHE A 11 3.84 -16.27 -13.38
N LEU A 12 5.04 -16.81 -13.50
CA LEU A 12 6.30 -16.22 -13.07
C LEU A 12 6.69 -15.17 -14.12
N VAL A 13 6.61 -13.87 -13.79
CA VAL A 13 7.08 -12.80 -14.69
C VAL A 13 8.61 -12.74 -14.58
N LEU A 14 9.28 -13.53 -15.41
CA LEU A 14 10.70 -13.37 -15.72
C LEU A 14 10.83 -12.35 -16.86
N LEU A 15 11.51 -11.24 -16.60
CA LEU A 15 11.93 -10.28 -17.62
C LEU A 15 12.97 -10.93 -18.54
N PHE A 16 12.50 -11.56 -19.61
CA PHE A 16 13.31 -11.94 -20.75
C PHE A 16 13.01 -11.01 -21.93
N PHE A 17 14.04 -10.29 -22.38
CA PHE A 17 14.06 -9.70 -23.71
C PHE A 17 14.02 -10.82 -24.73
N SER A 18 13.05 -10.82 -25.62
CA SER A 18 13.12 -11.63 -26.83
C SER A 18 12.56 -10.90 -28.05
N THR A 19 13.39 -11.00 -29.08
CA THR A 19 13.28 -10.54 -30.44
C THR A 19 12.01 -11.04 -31.14
N VAL A 20 11.45 -10.16 -31.97
CA VAL A 20 10.30 -10.37 -32.85
C VAL A 20 10.51 -11.53 -33.81
N TYR A 21 9.51 -12.41 -33.93
CA TYR A 21 9.09 -13.04 -35.20
C TYR A 21 7.58 -13.33 -35.11
N GLY A 22 6.80 -12.75 -36.02
CA GLY A 22 5.37 -12.98 -36.13
C GLY A 22 5.03 -14.14 -37.08
N THR A 23 3.81 -14.67 -36.96
CA THR A 23 3.04 -15.26 -38.05
C THR A 23 1.53 -15.12 -37.80
N LEU A 24 0.81 -14.81 -38.87
CA LEU A 24 -0.65 -14.63 -38.97
C LEU A 24 -1.42 -15.97 -38.93
N SER A 25 -2.65 -15.96 -38.41
CA SER A 25 -3.78 -16.73 -38.97
C SER A 25 -5.15 -16.20 -38.51
N LYS A 26 -6.17 -16.38 -39.37
CA LYS A 26 -7.54 -15.82 -39.36
C LYS A 26 -8.57 -16.80 -38.76
N SER A 27 -9.64 -16.31 -38.10
CA SER A 27 -11.03 -16.23 -38.66
C SER A 27 -12.14 -16.15 -37.59
N ASP A 28 -13.03 -15.15 -37.78
CA ASP A 28 -14.48 -15.07 -37.53
C ASP A 28 -15.22 -16.02 -36.56
N ARG A 29 -15.95 -15.44 -35.58
CA ARG A 29 -17.43 -15.31 -35.61
C ARG A 29 -17.98 -14.52 -34.42
N LYS A 30 -18.90 -13.60 -34.72
CA LYS A 30 -19.76 -12.86 -33.78
C LYS A 30 -20.79 -13.80 -33.14
N GLU A 31 -21.03 -13.67 -31.84
CA GLU A 31 -22.30 -14.10 -31.24
C GLU A 31 -22.82 -13.09 -30.20
N LYS A 32 -24.14 -12.90 -30.24
CA LYS A 32 -24.93 -11.82 -29.63
C LYS A 32 -25.23 -12.10 -28.15
N TRP A 33 -25.24 -11.02 -27.37
CA TRP A 33 -25.80 -10.93 -26.01
C TRP A 33 -27.25 -11.46 -25.94
N LYS A 34 -27.53 -12.33 -24.97
CA LYS A 34 -28.89 -12.64 -24.50
C LYS A 34 -29.08 -12.18 -23.05
N ASN A 35 -30.18 -11.44 -22.86
CA ASN A 35 -30.68 -10.91 -21.61
C ASN A 35 -30.98 -12.03 -20.61
N PHE A 36 -30.47 -11.91 -19.37
CA PHE A 36 -30.93 -12.70 -18.23
C PHE A 36 -31.82 -11.82 -17.34
N GLN A 37 -33.12 -12.12 -17.35
CA GLN A 37 -34.07 -11.67 -16.34
C GLN A 37 -33.84 -12.49 -15.07
N GLY A 38 -33.46 -11.83 -13.98
CA GLY A 38 -33.35 -12.42 -12.65
C GLY A 38 -34.66 -12.29 -11.89
N THR A 39 -35.24 -13.43 -11.52
CA THR A 39 -36.39 -13.58 -10.62
C THR A 39 -36.02 -13.14 -9.19
N GLU A 40 -36.89 -12.34 -8.57
CA GLU A 40 -36.81 -11.94 -7.17
C GLU A 40 -37.11 -13.12 -6.23
N GLU A 41 -36.19 -13.46 -5.34
CA GLU A 41 -36.50 -14.18 -4.11
C GLU A 41 -36.15 -13.32 -2.89
N LYS A 42 -37.21 -12.93 -2.18
CA LYS A 42 -37.16 -12.23 -0.89
C LYS A 42 -36.60 -13.14 0.19
N ARG A 43 -35.44 -12.79 0.77
CA ARG A 43 -35.07 -13.18 2.13
C ARG A 43 -34.97 -11.94 3.01
N LYS A 44 -35.97 -11.80 3.89
CA LYS A 44 -36.02 -10.81 4.98
C LYS A 44 -34.99 -11.19 6.04
N GLY A 45 -34.02 -10.31 6.28
CA GLY A 45 -33.05 -10.46 7.36
C GLY A 45 -31.81 -9.59 7.13
N GLY A 46 -31.94 -8.27 7.27
CA GLY A 46 -30.80 -7.36 7.07
C GLY A 46 -31.18 -5.88 7.07
N ASN A 47 -31.96 -5.43 8.07
CA ASN A 47 -32.45 -4.05 8.09
C ASN A 47 -31.65 -3.07 8.97
N ASN A 48 -30.48 -3.47 9.49
CA ASN A 48 -29.65 -2.59 10.34
C ASN A 48 -28.28 -2.20 9.76
N SER A 49 -27.78 -2.81 8.68
CA SER A 49 -26.51 -2.40 8.03
C SER A 49 -26.69 -1.42 6.87
N LEU A 50 -27.92 -1.21 6.40
CA LEU A 50 -28.24 -0.41 5.21
C LEU A 50 -28.67 1.05 5.50
N ARG A 51 -28.57 1.53 6.74
CA ARG A 51 -29.07 2.86 7.15
C ARG A 51 -28.01 3.85 7.68
N GLN A 52 -26.72 3.60 7.45
CA GLN A 52 -25.66 4.52 7.91
C GLN A 52 -24.69 5.02 6.83
N SER A 53 -25.12 5.10 5.57
CA SER A 53 -24.41 5.91 4.56
C SER A 53 -24.75 7.39 4.73
N LYS A 54 -24.08 8.09 5.65
CA LYS A 54 -23.85 9.53 5.44
C LYS A 54 -23.10 9.62 4.12
N HIS A 55 -23.72 10.22 3.11
CA HIS A 55 -23.20 10.30 1.75
C HIS A 55 -21.77 10.85 1.78
N PHE A 56 -20.80 10.07 1.31
CA PHE A 56 -19.48 10.60 0.98
C PHE A 56 -19.65 11.67 -0.09
N GLU A 57 -19.32 12.92 0.22
CA GLU A 57 -19.50 14.04 -0.70
C GLU A 57 -18.49 13.96 -1.85
N ASP A 58 -19.04 13.77 -3.05
CA ASP A 58 -18.26 13.66 -4.27
C ASP A 58 -17.92 15.06 -4.80
N ASN A 59 -16.80 15.62 -4.32
CA ASN A 59 -16.29 16.92 -4.76
C ASN A 59 -15.57 16.88 -6.12
N ALA A 60 -15.69 15.78 -6.87
CA ALA A 60 -14.91 15.57 -8.10
C ALA A 60 -15.17 16.62 -9.20
N GLY A 61 -16.38 17.18 -9.26
CA GLY A 61 -16.74 18.23 -10.22
C GLY A 61 -16.03 19.58 -9.99
N ARG A 62 -15.40 19.77 -8.81
CA ARG A 62 -14.64 21.00 -8.50
C ARG A 62 -13.18 20.94 -8.94
N VAL A 63 -12.66 19.74 -9.23
CA VAL A 63 -11.27 19.55 -9.64
C VAL A 63 -11.16 19.79 -11.15
N THR A 64 -10.36 20.78 -11.52
CA THR A 64 -10.06 21.10 -12.92
C THR A 64 -8.56 21.03 -13.18
N VAL A 65 -8.16 20.80 -14.43
CA VAL A 65 -6.73 20.83 -14.83
C VAL A 65 -6.11 22.17 -14.48
N ALA A 66 -6.79 23.28 -14.76
CA ALA A 66 -6.31 24.62 -14.42
C ALA A 66 -6.11 24.80 -12.91
N GLY A 67 -7.04 24.32 -12.07
CA GLY A 67 -6.89 24.37 -10.63
C GLY A 67 -5.70 23.55 -10.13
N ILE A 68 -5.48 22.35 -10.69
CA ILE A 68 -4.30 21.54 -10.38
C ILE A 68 -3.03 22.32 -10.73
N LEU A 69 -2.92 22.84 -11.96
CA LEU A 69 -1.74 23.57 -12.42
C LEU A 69 -1.46 24.84 -11.62
N ASN A 70 -2.48 25.52 -11.12
CA ASN A 70 -2.33 26.71 -10.30
C ASN A 70 -1.87 26.39 -8.87
N ASP A 71 -2.38 25.30 -8.28
CA ASP A 71 -2.27 25.07 -6.84
C ASP A 71 -1.33 23.93 -6.45
N HIS A 72 -0.91 23.06 -7.37
CA HIS A 72 -0.22 21.80 -7.02
C HIS A 72 1.07 21.97 -6.22
N ASN A 73 1.77 23.10 -6.38
CA ASN A 73 3.00 23.41 -5.67
C ASN A 73 2.78 23.92 -4.23
N ASN A 74 1.55 24.32 -3.88
CA ASN A 74 1.23 24.85 -2.56
C ASN A 74 1.50 23.80 -1.48
N LEU A 75 2.33 24.11 -0.50
CA LEU A 75 2.66 23.21 0.60
C LEU A 75 1.98 23.69 1.89
N CYS A 76 1.04 22.91 2.39
CA CYS A 76 0.30 23.21 3.61
C CYS A 76 1.02 22.66 4.84
N VAL A 77 1.54 23.57 5.67
CA VAL A 77 2.36 23.26 6.85
C VAL A 77 1.62 23.44 8.17
N GLU A 78 0.33 23.78 8.12
CA GLU A 78 -0.50 23.93 9.31
C GLU A 78 -0.69 22.60 10.04
N LYS A 79 -1.20 22.66 11.27
CA LYS A 79 -1.45 21.46 12.09
C LYS A 79 -2.33 20.45 11.34
N ARG A 80 -2.07 19.16 11.61
CA ARG A 80 -2.88 18.04 11.14
C ARG A 80 -4.38 18.27 11.42
N LYS A 81 -5.21 18.03 10.41
CA LYS A 81 -6.69 18.07 10.47
C LYS A 81 -7.31 16.69 10.64
N PHE A 82 -6.53 15.63 10.39
CA PHE A 82 -6.93 14.24 10.56
C PHE A 82 -6.56 13.72 11.97
N ASN A 83 -7.50 13.09 12.67
CA ASN A 83 -7.29 12.75 14.09
C ASN A 83 -6.59 11.41 14.32
N HIS A 84 -6.59 10.51 13.34
CA HIS A 84 -5.96 9.20 13.45
C HIS A 84 -4.49 9.24 13.02
N PRO A 85 -3.69 8.20 13.33
CA PRO A 85 -2.30 8.12 12.90
C PRO A 85 -2.13 8.22 11.38
N ILE A 86 -1.08 8.91 10.95
CA ILE A 86 -0.63 8.96 9.55
C ILE A 86 0.82 8.52 9.51
N LEU A 87 1.05 7.35 8.91
CA LEU A 87 2.35 6.82 8.52
C LEU A 87 2.66 7.28 7.09
N ALA A 88 3.85 7.84 6.89
CA ALA A 88 4.28 8.27 5.57
C ALA A 88 5.65 7.67 5.21
N TYR A 89 5.72 6.97 4.08
CA TYR A 89 6.97 6.42 3.56
C TYR A 89 7.77 7.49 2.82
N ILE A 90 9.09 7.42 2.91
CA ILE A 90 10.06 8.30 2.24
C ILE A 90 11.10 7.44 1.53
N THR A 91 11.32 7.65 0.24
CA THR A 91 12.29 6.86 -0.52
C THR A 91 13.49 7.68 -1.01
N PRO A 92 14.72 7.12 -1.01
CA PRO A 92 15.91 7.80 -1.55
C PRO A 92 15.86 8.14 -3.05
N TRP A 93 14.97 7.52 -3.82
CA TRP A 93 14.84 7.76 -5.26
C TRP A 93 13.78 8.82 -5.62
N ASN A 94 13.01 9.31 -4.64
CA ASN A 94 12.05 10.41 -4.82
C ASN A 94 12.31 11.51 -3.77
N ASN A 95 13.42 12.23 -3.94
CA ASN A 95 13.95 13.16 -2.94
C ASN A 95 12.99 14.24 -2.44
N GLY A 96 11.97 14.64 -3.23
CA GLY A 96 10.96 15.60 -2.80
C GLY A 96 10.21 15.17 -1.52
N GLY A 97 10.16 13.87 -1.22
CA GLY A 97 9.56 13.36 0.01
C GLY A 97 10.27 13.84 1.28
N TYR A 98 11.59 14.03 1.23
CA TYR A 98 12.38 14.52 2.37
C TYR A 98 11.98 15.95 2.75
N ASP A 99 11.80 16.81 1.76
CA ASP A 99 11.36 18.20 1.97
C ASP A 99 9.92 18.25 2.49
N ILE A 100 9.00 17.46 1.92
CA ILE A 100 7.62 17.40 2.40
C ILE A 100 7.56 16.91 3.85
N ALA A 101 8.29 15.84 4.18
CA ALA A 101 8.35 15.33 5.56
C ALA A 101 8.92 16.35 6.55
N LYS A 102 9.91 17.15 6.12
CA LYS A 102 10.51 18.21 6.93
C LYS A 102 9.56 19.39 7.12
N TRP A 103 9.08 19.99 6.04
CA TRP A 103 8.34 21.25 6.12
C TRP A 103 6.88 21.07 6.52
N ALA A 104 6.26 19.96 6.12
CA ALA A 104 4.90 19.59 6.54
C ALA A 104 4.91 18.56 7.70
N ALA A 105 5.96 18.52 8.51
CA ALA A 105 6.12 17.58 9.63
C ALA A 105 4.91 17.54 10.60
N GLN A 106 4.21 18.67 10.77
CA GLN A 106 3.02 18.79 11.61
C GLN A 106 1.81 18.00 11.09
N LYS A 107 1.87 17.46 9.87
CA LYS A 107 0.84 16.63 9.24
C LYS A 107 0.93 15.15 9.60
N PHE A 108 2.08 14.66 10.03
CA PHE A 108 2.33 13.23 10.17
C PHE A 108 2.49 12.82 11.64
N THR A 109 2.16 11.56 11.97
CA THR A 109 2.53 10.97 13.26
C THR A 109 3.78 10.11 13.15
N HIS A 110 3.91 9.37 12.06
CA HIS A 110 5.03 8.46 11.82
C HIS A 110 5.66 8.73 10.46
N ILE A 111 6.98 8.74 10.43
CA ILE A 111 7.77 8.83 9.19
C ILE A 111 8.59 7.55 9.07
N SER A 112 8.45 6.87 7.93
CA SER A 112 9.13 5.61 7.62
C SER A 112 10.11 5.80 6.45
N PRO A 113 11.37 6.17 6.72
CA PRO A 113 12.37 6.20 5.68
C PRO A 113 12.67 4.78 5.18
N VAL A 114 12.76 4.63 3.87
CA VAL A 114 12.94 3.36 3.17
C VAL A 114 14.42 3.15 2.83
N TRP A 115 15.23 2.96 3.87
CA TRP A 115 16.69 2.80 3.75
C TRP A 115 17.12 1.34 3.89
N PHE A 116 16.50 0.60 4.79
CA PHE A 116 17.14 -0.60 5.32
C PHE A 116 16.57 -1.90 4.78
N GLN A 117 17.48 -2.87 4.68
CA GLN A 117 17.14 -4.28 4.53
C GLN A 117 17.78 -5.05 5.67
N PHE A 118 17.16 -6.13 6.11
CA PHE A 118 17.84 -7.12 6.93
C PHE A 118 17.96 -8.43 6.16
N LYS A 119 19.15 -9.00 6.21
CA LYS A 119 19.49 -10.23 5.50
C LYS A 119 19.87 -11.31 6.50
N PRO A 120 19.11 -12.41 6.61
CA PRO A 120 19.54 -13.57 7.38
C PRO A 120 20.92 -14.08 6.91
N GLU A 121 21.85 -14.21 7.87
CA GLU A 121 23.20 -14.72 7.66
C GLU A 121 23.36 -16.09 8.35
N VAL A 122 23.70 -17.10 7.54
CA VAL A 122 23.63 -18.52 7.91
C VAL A 122 24.71 -18.92 8.91
N LYS A 123 25.94 -18.40 8.78
CA LYS A 123 27.09 -18.89 9.56
C LYS A 123 27.01 -18.50 11.03
N GLN A 124 26.66 -17.25 11.30
CA GLN A 124 26.57 -16.67 12.64
C GLN A 124 25.17 -16.80 13.23
N LYS A 125 24.17 -17.25 12.44
CA LYS A 125 22.78 -17.36 12.87
C LYS A 125 22.29 -16.02 13.44
N THR A 126 22.49 -14.96 12.67
CA THR A 126 22.03 -13.60 12.93
C THR A 126 21.65 -12.91 11.61
N CYS A 127 21.41 -11.60 11.61
CA CYS A 127 21.19 -10.83 10.39
C CYS A 127 22.28 -9.79 10.14
N ILE A 128 22.35 -9.35 8.89
CA ILE A 128 23.12 -8.18 8.48
C ILE A 128 22.12 -7.07 8.13
N ILE A 129 22.32 -5.86 8.66
CA ILE A 129 21.59 -4.66 8.22
C ILE A 129 22.33 -4.04 7.03
N LEU A 130 21.61 -3.83 5.94
CA LEU A 130 22.07 -3.16 4.73
C LEU A 130 21.39 -1.79 4.58
N GLY A 131 21.94 -0.92 3.74
CA GLY A 131 21.40 0.42 3.48
C GLY A 131 21.77 1.48 4.53
N ILE A 132 22.71 1.18 5.44
CA ILE A 132 23.15 2.11 6.49
C ILE A 132 23.69 3.43 5.93
N HIS A 133 24.26 3.40 4.73
CA HIS A 133 24.82 4.58 4.06
C HIS A 133 23.75 5.56 3.55
N ASP A 134 22.49 5.13 3.41
CA ASP A 134 21.38 6.00 2.98
C ASP A 134 20.78 6.79 4.14
N MET A 135 21.18 6.49 5.39
CA MET A 135 20.66 7.15 6.58
C MET A 135 21.16 8.59 6.70
N ASP A 136 20.23 9.54 6.63
CA ASP A 136 20.52 10.96 6.80
C ASP A 136 20.17 11.43 8.22
N ILE A 137 21.20 11.49 9.08
CA ILE A 137 21.06 11.91 10.48
C ILE A 137 20.65 13.38 10.58
N GLN A 138 21.13 14.23 9.67
CA GLN A 138 20.81 15.65 9.69
C GLN A 138 19.33 15.87 9.33
N TRP A 139 18.83 15.15 8.33
CA TRP A 139 17.42 15.19 7.96
C TRP A 139 16.50 14.73 9.09
N LEU A 140 16.86 13.66 9.81
CA LEU A 140 16.10 13.24 11.00
C LEU A 140 16.01 14.37 12.05
N ALA A 141 17.13 15.08 12.26
CA ALA A 141 17.18 16.21 13.19
C ALA A 141 16.30 17.37 12.71
N ASP A 142 16.36 17.69 11.41
CA ASP A 142 15.59 18.77 10.78
C ASP A 142 14.07 18.53 10.86
N VAL A 143 13.62 17.29 10.60
CA VAL A 143 12.21 16.91 10.72
C VAL A 143 11.74 17.04 12.18
N HIS A 144 12.54 16.58 13.16
CA HIS A 144 12.23 16.75 14.58
C HIS A 144 12.25 18.21 15.05
N ALA A 145 13.09 19.06 14.45
CA ALA A 145 13.09 20.49 14.75
C ALA A 145 11.74 21.14 14.40
N ASN A 146 11.08 20.65 13.34
CA ASN A 146 9.74 21.10 12.94
C ASN A 146 8.61 20.37 13.68
N ASN A 147 8.80 19.11 14.11
CA ASN A 147 7.85 18.39 14.94
C ASN A 147 8.54 17.32 15.81
N SER A 148 8.80 17.65 17.07
CA SER A 148 9.47 16.76 18.03
C SER A 148 8.64 15.55 18.46
N LYS A 149 7.37 15.46 18.06
CA LYS A 149 6.47 14.34 18.37
C LYS A 149 6.42 13.27 17.28
N ILE A 150 7.11 13.48 16.16
CA ILE A 150 7.18 12.47 15.10
C ILE A 150 7.85 11.21 15.62
N LYS A 151 7.29 10.07 15.25
CA LYS A 151 7.94 8.77 15.45
C LYS A 151 8.63 8.33 14.16
N PHE A 152 9.95 8.27 14.19
CA PHE A 152 10.72 7.60 13.14
C PHE A 152 10.64 6.09 13.27
N VAL A 153 10.06 5.44 12.25
CA VAL A 153 9.84 4.00 12.15
C VAL A 153 10.36 3.51 10.79
N PRO A 154 11.69 3.53 10.57
CA PRO A 154 12.30 3.12 9.30
C PRO A 154 11.80 1.75 8.83
N ARG A 155 11.67 1.60 7.51
CA ARG A 155 11.30 0.32 6.90
C ARG A 155 12.51 -0.60 6.83
N PHE A 156 12.31 -1.82 7.32
CA PHE A 156 13.23 -2.94 7.20
C PHE A 156 12.55 -4.04 6.39
N ILE A 157 13.03 -4.25 5.17
CA ILE A 157 12.58 -5.33 4.31
C ILE A 157 13.52 -6.53 4.43
N ILE A 158 12.99 -7.74 4.51
CA ILE A 158 13.82 -8.94 4.40
C ILE A 158 14.30 -9.11 2.95
N GLY A 159 15.61 -9.25 2.74
CA GLY A 159 16.16 -9.23 1.38
C GLY A 159 17.52 -9.91 1.24
N GLY A 160 17.91 -10.14 -0.01
CA GLY A 160 19.25 -10.59 -0.39
C GLY A 160 19.64 -12.01 0.03
N SER A 161 18.67 -12.84 0.45
CA SER A 161 18.87 -14.21 0.92
C SER A 161 18.40 -15.24 -0.11
N ALA A 162 19.10 -16.37 -0.17
CA ALA A 162 18.63 -17.53 -0.91
C ALA A 162 17.40 -18.15 -0.22
N ARG A 163 16.53 -18.80 -0.99
CA ARG A 163 15.30 -19.44 -0.48
C ARG A 163 15.60 -20.39 0.68
N GLU A 164 16.64 -21.20 0.58
CA GLU A 164 17.05 -22.17 1.60
C GLU A 164 17.47 -21.49 2.92
N SER A 165 18.04 -20.28 2.82
CA SER A 165 18.41 -19.49 4.00
C SER A 165 17.18 -18.92 4.70
N ILE A 166 16.18 -18.47 3.94
CA ILE A 166 14.90 -18.00 4.48
C ILE A 166 14.16 -19.16 5.15
N GLU A 167 14.03 -20.31 4.48
CA GLU A 167 13.40 -21.49 5.08
C GLU A 167 14.09 -21.89 6.38
N SER A 168 15.42 -22.00 6.38
CA SER A 168 16.18 -22.36 7.59
C SER A 168 16.05 -21.31 8.72
N PHE A 169 15.89 -20.04 8.37
CA PHE A 169 15.68 -18.95 9.33
C PHE A 169 14.29 -19.03 9.99
N LEU A 170 13.25 -19.39 9.24
CA LEU A 170 11.88 -19.52 9.78
C LEU A 170 11.73 -20.63 10.82
N TYR A 171 12.63 -21.62 10.84
CA TYR A 171 12.61 -22.74 11.79
C TYR A 171 13.71 -22.68 12.87
N ASP A 172 14.40 -21.55 13.01
CA ASP A 172 15.52 -21.38 13.96
C ASP A 172 15.25 -20.18 14.89
N GLU A 173 14.54 -20.43 16.00
CA GLU A 173 14.12 -19.40 16.97
C GLU A 173 15.29 -18.58 17.51
N ARG A 174 16.46 -19.21 17.73
CA ARG A 174 17.66 -18.52 18.21
C ARG A 174 18.16 -17.54 17.16
N TRP A 175 18.17 -17.95 15.89
CA TRP A 175 18.54 -17.09 14.77
C TRP A 175 17.56 -15.91 14.64
N GLN A 176 16.25 -16.18 14.72
CA GLN A 176 15.23 -15.14 14.70
C GLN A 176 15.41 -14.11 15.80
N THR A 177 15.66 -14.58 17.04
CA THR A 177 15.89 -13.73 18.21
C THR A 177 17.14 -12.87 18.04
N ASN A 178 18.25 -13.46 17.60
CA ASN A 178 19.50 -12.73 17.35
C ASN A 178 19.31 -11.64 16.29
N CYS A 179 18.55 -11.94 15.23
CA CYS A 179 18.23 -11.00 14.16
C CYS A 179 17.35 -9.84 14.67
N ALA A 180 16.28 -10.14 15.41
CA ALA A 180 15.41 -9.13 16.01
C ALA A 180 16.19 -8.21 16.95
N GLN A 181 17.02 -8.78 17.83
CA GLN A 181 17.83 -8.02 18.78
C GLN A 181 18.82 -7.09 18.07
N LEU A 182 19.39 -7.53 16.94
CA LEU A 182 20.26 -6.71 16.12
C LEU A 182 19.52 -5.50 15.52
N VAL A 183 18.28 -5.68 15.03
CA VAL A 183 17.43 -4.59 14.54
C VAL A 183 17.01 -3.64 15.68
N VAL A 184 16.54 -4.17 16.81
CA VAL A 184 16.18 -3.40 18.01
C VAL A 184 17.36 -2.54 18.48
N ASN A 185 18.55 -3.15 18.59
CA ASN A 185 19.75 -2.43 19.03
C ASN A 185 20.14 -1.32 18.05
N PHE A 186 20.00 -1.56 16.75
CA PHE A 186 20.25 -0.55 15.73
C PHE A 186 19.27 0.62 15.85
N ILE A 187 17.97 0.37 16.04
CA ILE A 187 16.95 1.42 16.21
C ILE A 187 17.25 2.26 17.44
N LYS A 188 17.53 1.62 18.60
CA LYS A 188 17.89 2.32 19.84
C LYS A 188 19.16 3.15 19.71
N LYS A 189 20.21 2.58 19.11
CA LYS A 189 21.49 3.28 18.91
C LYS A 189 21.31 4.57 18.10
N ASN A 190 20.40 4.55 17.13
CA ASN A 190 20.11 5.69 16.27
C ASN A 190 18.93 6.55 16.77
N LYS A 191 18.44 6.32 18.00
CA LYS A 191 17.39 7.11 18.66
C LYS A 191 16.09 7.21 17.84
N MET A 192 15.73 6.13 17.17
CA MET A 192 14.46 5.98 16.46
C MET A 192 13.42 5.30 17.36
N HIS A 193 12.15 5.29 16.94
CA HIS A 193 11.02 4.94 17.81
C HIS A 193 10.42 3.56 17.53
N GLY A 194 10.88 2.89 16.48
CA GLY A 194 10.34 1.60 16.05
C GLY A 194 10.77 1.25 14.64
N ALA A 195 10.04 0.33 14.00
CA ALA A 195 10.26 -0.03 12.61
C ALA A 195 8.98 -0.51 11.91
N VAL A 196 8.96 -0.31 10.60
CA VAL A 196 8.07 -1.06 9.71
C VAL A 196 8.81 -2.33 9.27
N ILE A 197 8.30 -3.51 9.59
CA ILE A 197 8.93 -4.80 9.28
C ILE A 197 8.20 -5.47 8.11
N GLU A 198 8.82 -5.43 6.92
CA GLU A 198 8.26 -5.99 5.69
C GLU A 198 8.83 -7.39 5.42
N VAL A 199 8.09 -8.41 5.87
CA VAL A 199 8.46 -9.83 5.72
C VAL A 199 7.43 -10.66 4.99
N TRP A 200 6.13 -10.33 5.11
CA TRP A 200 5.03 -11.20 4.69
C TRP A 200 5.10 -11.58 3.21
N LEU A 201 5.00 -10.58 2.33
CA LEU A 201 5.03 -10.80 0.88
C LEU A 201 6.39 -11.29 0.41
N GLN A 202 7.48 -10.79 0.99
CA GLN A 202 8.82 -11.17 0.60
C GLN A 202 9.07 -12.65 0.82
N VAL A 203 8.68 -13.18 1.99
CA VAL A 203 8.83 -14.61 2.29
C VAL A 203 7.86 -15.46 1.47
N LEU A 204 6.58 -15.09 1.39
CA LEU A 204 5.59 -15.89 0.63
C LEU A 204 5.88 -15.92 -0.87
N SER A 205 6.52 -14.88 -1.43
CA SER A 205 6.92 -14.89 -2.85
C SER A 205 8.13 -15.79 -3.13
N LEU A 206 8.96 -16.05 -2.12
CA LEU A 206 10.19 -16.85 -2.25
C LEU A 206 9.97 -18.32 -1.86
N VAL A 207 9.14 -18.58 -0.86
CA VAL A 207 8.94 -19.91 -0.28
C VAL A 207 7.64 -20.50 -0.81
N GLN A 208 7.73 -21.63 -1.51
CA GLN A 208 6.59 -22.32 -2.14
C GLN A 208 5.80 -23.24 -1.17
N LYS A 209 6.18 -23.25 0.11
CA LYS A 209 5.52 -24.02 1.18
C LYS A 209 4.56 -23.11 1.94
N GLU A 210 3.55 -23.70 2.55
CA GLU A 210 2.68 -22.99 3.50
C GLU A 210 3.49 -22.67 4.76
N VAL A 211 3.95 -21.43 4.89
CA VAL A 211 4.80 -20.94 6.01
C VAL A 211 4.16 -19.80 6.79
N LYS A 212 2.85 -19.62 6.65
CA LYS A 212 2.14 -18.49 7.25
C LYS A 212 2.10 -18.56 8.76
N GLU A 213 2.00 -19.76 9.33
CA GLU A 213 2.01 -19.94 10.78
C GLU A 213 3.36 -19.51 11.36
N GLU A 214 4.46 -19.97 10.77
CA GLU A 214 5.82 -19.59 11.15
C GLU A 214 6.06 -18.08 10.97
N LEU A 215 5.47 -17.46 9.96
CA LEU A 215 5.52 -16.01 9.77
C LEU A 215 4.76 -15.25 10.86
N ILE A 216 3.57 -15.72 11.25
CA ILE A 216 2.79 -15.10 12.33
C ILE A 216 3.54 -15.21 13.66
N GLU A 217 4.14 -16.37 13.93
CA GLU A 217 4.96 -16.62 15.12
C GLU A 217 6.21 -15.74 15.13
N LEU A 218 6.93 -15.66 14.01
CA LEU A 218 8.08 -14.75 13.83
C LEU A 218 7.70 -13.30 14.13
N ILE A 219 6.62 -12.80 13.52
CA ILE A 219 6.16 -11.42 13.70
C ILE A 219 5.76 -11.16 15.16
N SER A 220 5.05 -12.11 15.78
CA SER A 220 4.61 -11.99 17.17
C SER A 220 5.81 -11.96 18.13
N HIS A 221 6.78 -12.86 17.94
CA HIS A 221 8.02 -12.89 18.72
C HIS A 221 8.83 -11.61 18.55
N TRP A 222 8.96 -11.10 17.32
CA TRP A 222 9.64 -9.82 17.09
C TRP A 222 8.90 -8.66 17.75
N ALA A 223 7.57 -8.67 17.74
CA ALA A 223 6.79 -7.64 18.42
C ALA A 223 7.05 -7.62 19.93
N GLU A 224 7.11 -8.80 20.58
CA GLU A 224 7.46 -8.90 21.99
C GLU A 224 8.83 -8.28 22.30
N LEU A 225 9.85 -8.58 21.48
CA LEU A 225 11.20 -8.03 21.66
C LEU A 225 11.26 -6.52 21.42
N PHE A 226 10.48 -6.00 20.46
CA PHE A 226 10.35 -4.56 20.23
C PHE A 226 9.67 -3.87 21.42
N HIS A 227 8.57 -4.42 21.92
CA HIS A 227 7.82 -3.86 23.05
C HIS A 227 8.61 -3.90 24.36
N GLN A 228 9.37 -4.98 24.63
CA GLN A 228 10.31 -5.04 25.75
C GLN A 228 11.38 -3.94 25.70
N ALA A 229 11.69 -3.46 24.50
CA ALA A 229 12.62 -2.38 24.27
C ALA A 229 11.96 -0.98 24.17
N GLU A 230 10.66 -0.88 24.44
CA GLU A 230 9.82 0.33 24.30
C GLU A 230 9.81 0.90 22.87
N LEU A 231 9.84 0.02 21.86
CA LEU A 231 9.81 0.37 20.44
C LEU A 231 8.52 -0.11 19.77
N GLU A 232 8.05 0.65 18.79
CA GLU A 232 6.90 0.25 17.96
C GLU A 232 7.30 -0.71 16.84
N ILE A 233 6.40 -1.61 16.50
CA ILE A 233 6.48 -2.47 15.32
C ILE A 233 5.23 -2.30 14.45
N ILE A 234 5.45 -2.06 13.16
CA ILE A 234 4.40 -1.91 12.16
C ILE A 234 4.60 -2.97 11.08
N VAL A 235 3.53 -3.64 10.66
CA VAL A 235 3.62 -4.66 9.61
C VAL A 235 2.75 -4.27 8.41
N PRO A 236 3.32 -4.12 7.21
CA PRO A 236 2.55 -3.94 6.00
C PRO A 236 2.02 -5.30 5.52
N LEU A 237 0.73 -5.36 5.21
CA LEU A 237 0.05 -6.54 4.68
C LEU A 237 -0.73 -6.17 3.40
N PRO A 238 -0.88 -7.08 2.44
CA PRO A 238 -1.76 -6.87 1.30
C PRO A 238 -3.22 -6.77 1.74
N ALA A 239 -4.08 -6.23 0.90
CA ALA A 239 -5.53 -6.27 1.13
C ALA A 239 -6.04 -7.74 1.11
N PRO A 240 -6.85 -8.17 2.10
CA PRO A 240 -7.35 -9.55 2.15
C PRO A 240 -8.30 -9.93 1.01
N LEU A 241 -9.04 -8.99 0.42
CA LEU A 241 -9.98 -9.27 -0.65
C LEU A 241 -9.39 -8.99 -2.04
N SER A 242 -9.67 -9.88 -2.99
CA SER A 242 -9.39 -9.66 -4.42
C SER A 242 -10.43 -8.73 -5.07
N ASP A 243 -10.24 -8.47 -6.35
CA ASP A 243 -11.19 -7.80 -7.26
C ASP A 243 -12.62 -8.36 -7.25
N LYS A 244 -12.75 -9.67 -7.03
CA LYS A 244 -14.03 -10.39 -6.95
C LYS A 244 -14.67 -10.32 -5.57
N ASN A 245 -14.11 -9.52 -4.65
CA ASN A 245 -14.54 -9.40 -3.26
C ASN A 245 -14.55 -10.73 -2.51
N LYS A 246 -13.60 -11.60 -2.85
CA LYS A 246 -13.36 -12.87 -2.18
C LYS A 246 -11.99 -12.83 -1.52
N PRO A 247 -11.76 -13.59 -0.42
CA PRO A 247 -10.45 -13.71 0.17
C PRO A 247 -9.40 -14.11 -0.89
N SER A 248 -8.31 -13.36 -0.97
CA SER A 248 -7.25 -13.54 -1.97
C SER A 248 -6.39 -14.78 -1.72
N GLY A 249 -6.40 -15.29 -0.48
CA GLY A 249 -5.55 -16.39 -0.03
C GLY A 249 -4.12 -15.96 0.33
N VAL A 250 -3.70 -14.73 -0.02
CA VAL A 250 -2.36 -14.21 0.31
C VAL A 250 -2.30 -13.78 1.77
N VAL A 251 -3.35 -13.12 2.24
CA VAL A 251 -3.60 -12.88 3.66
C VAL A 251 -5.09 -13.06 3.95
N MET A 252 -5.40 -13.89 4.93
CA MET A 252 -6.74 -14.16 5.41
C MET A 252 -7.04 -13.27 6.61
N LYS A 253 -8.33 -13.02 6.87
CA LYS A 253 -8.77 -12.24 8.03
C LYS A 253 -8.26 -12.82 9.37
N THR A 254 -8.20 -14.14 9.47
CA THR A 254 -7.70 -14.87 10.66
C THR A 254 -6.22 -14.62 10.91
N GLU A 255 -5.41 -14.61 9.85
CA GLU A 255 -3.98 -14.34 9.92
C GLU A 255 -3.74 -12.87 10.32
N LEU A 256 -4.47 -11.93 9.69
CA LEU A 256 -4.42 -10.51 10.02
C LEU A 256 -4.84 -10.25 11.48
N SER A 257 -5.92 -10.88 11.96
CA SER A 257 -6.38 -10.76 13.36
C SER A 257 -5.29 -11.18 14.35
N ARG A 258 -4.57 -12.27 14.08
CA ARG A 258 -3.47 -12.71 14.96
C ARG A 258 -2.32 -11.71 14.95
N ILE A 259 -1.90 -11.25 13.77
CA ILE A 259 -0.80 -10.29 13.62
C ILE A 259 -1.12 -8.97 14.30
N ILE A 260 -2.30 -8.39 14.03
CA ILE A 260 -2.66 -7.06 14.55
C ILE A 260 -2.82 -7.04 16.08
N ASN A 261 -3.06 -8.19 16.70
CA ASN A 261 -3.09 -8.28 18.16
C ASN A 261 -1.69 -8.24 18.79
N SER A 262 -0.64 -8.60 18.05
CA SER A 262 0.75 -8.58 18.53
C SER A 262 1.48 -7.28 18.21
N VAL A 263 1.20 -6.61 17.09
CA VAL A 263 1.96 -5.42 16.61
C VAL A 263 1.27 -4.10 16.94
N ASP A 264 1.95 -2.94 16.87
CA ASP A 264 1.31 -1.63 17.13
C ASP A 264 0.33 -1.23 16.02
N PHE A 265 0.75 -1.42 14.77
CA PHE A 265 -0.08 -1.14 13.60
C PHE A 265 0.07 -2.19 12.51
N VAL A 266 -1.03 -2.45 11.79
CA VAL A 266 -1.00 -3.11 10.49
C VAL A 266 -1.31 -2.09 9.41
N ASN A 267 -0.39 -1.92 8.46
CA ASN A 267 -0.62 -1.10 7.27
C ASN A 267 -1.16 -1.98 6.14
N VAL A 268 -2.45 -1.86 5.84
CA VAL A 268 -3.07 -2.61 4.75
C VAL A 268 -2.87 -1.85 3.43
N MET A 269 -2.14 -2.44 2.49
CA MET A 269 -1.86 -1.89 1.17
C MET A 269 -3.13 -1.96 0.31
N THR A 270 -4.01 -0.98 0.49
CA THR A 270 -5.30 -0.82 -0.21
C THR A 270 -5.15 0.00 -1.49
N TYR A 271 -4.10 -0.30 -2.24
CA TYR A 271 -3.76 0.21 -3.57
C TYR A 271 -3.14 -0.92 -4.40
N ASP A 272 -2.75 -0.64 -5.64
CA ASP A 272 -2.35 -1.64 -6.64
C ASP A 272 -3.42 -2.74 -6.83
N TYR A 273 -4.66 -2.29 -6.99
CA TYR A 273 -5.80 -3.16 -7.25
C TYR A 273 -5.56 -4.03 -8.49
N ASN A 274 -5.51 -5.35 -8.28
CA ASN A 274 -5.23 -6.32 -9.32
C ASN A 274 -6.52 -6.96 -9.85
N SER A 275 -6.82 -6.73 -11.13
CA SER A 275 -7.96 -7.30 -11.85
C SER A 275 -7.58 -7.65 -13.30
N ASP A 276 -8.38 -8.50 -13.95
CA ASP A 276 -8.14 -8.96 -15.34
C ASP A 276 -7.97 -7.80 -16.35
N HIS A 277 -8.61 -6.65 -16.06
CA HIS A 277 -8.42 -5.40 -16.77
C HIS A 277 -8.13 -4.28 -15.79
N PHE A 278 -7.28 -3.33 -16.18
CA PHE A 278 -6.98 -2.17 -15.34
C PHE A 278 -8.19 -1.24 -15.27
N VAL A 279 -8.75 -1.07 -14.07
CA VAL A 279 -9.93 -0.23 -13.83
C VAL A 279 -9.66 0.97 -12.92
N GLY A 280 -8.53 0.99 -12.24
CA GLY A 280 -8.21 1.94 -11.18
C GLY A 280 -7.01 1.50 -10.38
N VAL A 281 -6.42 2.41 -9.58
CA VAL A 281 -5.28 2.08 -8.71
C VAL A 281 -5.77 1.59 -7.37
N SER A 282 -6.80 2.25 -6.82
CA SER A 282 -7.33 1.94 -5.50
C SER A 282 -8.86 2.11 -5.43
N PRO A 283 -9.67 1.33 -6.17
CA PRO A 283 -11.11 1.55 -6.27
C PRO A 283 -11.82 1.66 -4.91
N PHE A 284 -12.55 2.75 -4.70
CA PHE A 284 -13.14 3.10 -3.40
C PHE A 284 -13.97 1.98 -2.76
N GLU A 285 -14.84 1.34 -3.53
CA GLU A 285 -15.70 0.26 -3.03
C GLU A 285 -14.93 -0.97 -2.60
N TRP A 286 -13.78 -1.26 -3.24
CA TRP A 286 -12.91 -2.36 -2.84
C TRP A 286 -12.19 -2.04 -1.52
N ILE A 287 -11.73 -0.80 -1.33
CA ILE A 287 -11.17 -0.35 -0.05
C ILE A 287 -12.22 -0.50 1.06
N ARG A 288 -13.43 0.06 0.84
CA ARG A 288 -14.54 -0.02 1.80
C ARG A 288 -14.85 -1.46 2.18
N ARG A 289 -14.97 -2.36 1.20
CA ARG A 289 -15.24 -3.78 1.45
C ARG A 289 -14.12 -4.50 2.19
N ASN A 290 -12.86 -4.15 1.94
CA ASN A 290 -11.74 -4.68 2.73
C ASN A 290 -11.82 -4.25 4.19
N LEU A 291 -12.09 -2.96 4.45
CA LEU A 291 -12.26 -2.46 5.82
C LEU A 291 -13.45 -3.12 6.52
N GLU A 292 -14.60 -3.24 5.86
CA GLU A 292 -15.77 -3.95 6.39
C GLU A 292 -15.49 -5.43 6.67
N TYR A 293 -14.80 -6.10 5.75
CA TYR A 293 -14.45 -7.50 5.91
C TYR A 293 -13.51 -7.71 7.09
N ILE A 294 -12.44 -6.90 7.19
CA ILE A 294 -11.49 -6.96 8.31
C ILE A 294 -12.23 -6.67 9.63
N LEU A 295 -12.93 -5.54 9.72
CA LEU A 295 -13.58 -5.07 10.95
C LEU A 295 -14.87 -5.82 11.32
N SER A 296 -15.34 -6.74 10.46
CA SER A 296 -16.37 -7.70 10.85
C SER A 296 -15.89 -8.70 11.91
N ASP A 297 -14.58 -8.82 12.12
CA ASP A 297 -14.00 -9.53 13.24
C ASP A 297 -13.83 -8.59 14.43
N SER A 298 -14.60 -8.81 15.49
CA SER A 298 -14.59 -7.96 16.69
C SER A 298 -13.30 -8.01 17.49
N SER A 299 -12.41 -8.98 17.23
CA SER A 299 -11.07 -9.00 17.85
C SER A 299 -10.15 -7.92 17.31
N ILE A 300 -10.47 -7.34 16.16
CA ILE A 300 -9.61 -6.37 15.48
C ILE A 300 -9.95 -4.96 15.94
N ASN A 301 -8.98 -4.31 16.60
CA ASN A 301 -9.09 -2.90 16.95
C ASN A 301 -8.78 -2.00 15.75
N SER A 302 -9.78 -1.26 15.27
CA SER A 302 -9.65 -0.35 14.12
C SER A 302 -8.56 0.71 14.30
N SER A 303 -8.29 1.15 15.52
CA SER A 303 -7.24 2.15 15.78
C SER A 303 -5.83 1.66 15.46
N LYS A 304 -5.61 0.34 15.36
CA LYS A 304 -4.35 -0.28 14.96
C LYS A 304 -4.24 -0.52 13.44
N LEU A 305 -5.29 -0.23 12.68
CA LEU A 305 -5.29 -0.36 11.21
C LEU A 305 -4.86 0.96 10.57
N LEU A 306 -3.96 0.87 9.59
CA LEU A 306 -3.60 1.97 8.70
C LEU A 306 -4.05 1.62 7.28
N MET A 307 -5.01 2.37 6.76
CA MET A 307 -5.49 2.24 5.38
C MET A 307 -4.45 2.84 4.42
N GLY A 308 -3.96 2.02 3.50
CA GLY A 308 -3.05 2.43 2.44
C GLY A 308 -3.61 3.53 1.53
N LEU A 309 -2.77 4.50 1.19
CA LEU A 309 -3.03 5.54 0.20
C LEU A 309 -1.85 5.63 -0.77
N ASN A 310 -2.11 5.56 -2.06
CA ASN A 310 -1.13 5.79 -3.11
C ASN A 310 -1.04 7.29 -3.45
N PHE A 311 0.17 7.82 -3.50
CA PHE A 311 0.50 9.17 -4.02
C PHE A 311 1.08 9.13 -5.44
N TYR A 312 1.12 7.94 -6.04
CA TYR A 312 1.45 7.71 -7.43
C TYR A 312 0.22 7.24 -8.20
N GLY A 313 0.35 7.22 -9.51
CA GLY A 313 -0.65 6.75 -10.46
C GLY A 313 -0.07 5.80 -11.50
N TYR A 314 -0.85 5.52 -12.53
CA TYR A 314 -0.43 4.74 -13.68
C TYR A 314 -0.89 5.39 -14.97
N ALA A 315 -0.09 5.26 -16.02
CA ALA A 315 -0.49 5.63 -17.38
C ALA A 315 -0.29 4.46 -18.33
N SER A 316 -1.24 4.29 -19.24
CA SER A 316 -1.08 3.42 -20.41
C SER A 316 -0.57 4.25 -21.57
N GLN A 317 0.53 3.81 -22.19
CA GLN A 317 1.03 4.32 -23.46
C GLN A 317 1.32 3.13 -24.37
N GLN A 318 0.67 3.07 -25.53
CA GLN A 318 0.94 2.04 -26.54
C GLN A 318 0.94 0.62 -25.94
N THR A 319 -0.11 0.28 -25.19
CA THR A 319 -0.34 -1.00 -24.47
C THR A 319 0.57 -1.31 -23.28
N THR A 320 1.53 -0.44 -22.94
CA THR A 320 2.36 -0.60 -21.74
C THR A 320 1.85 0.30 -20.60
N VAL A 321 1.63 -0.29 -19.42
CA VAL A 321 1.30 0.45 -18.20
C VAL A 321 2.57 0.81 -17.45
N LYS A 322 2.77 2.08 -17.14
CA LYS A 322 3.91 2.59 -16.36
C LYS A 322 3.44 3.38 -15.14
N ALA A 323 4.22 3.36 -14.08
CA ALA A 323 4.00 4.20 -12.92
C ALA A 323 4.17 5.68 -13.29
N VAL A 324 3.36 6.54 -12.66
CA VAL A 324 3.34 7.99 -12.86
C VAL A 324 3.47 8.67 -11.49
N ILE A 325 4.46 9.55 -11.35
CA ILE A 325 4.61 10.38 -10.16
C ILE A 325 4.21 11.83 -10.47
N GLY A 326 4.17 12.70 -9.46
CA GLY A 326 3.63 14.05 -9.56
C GLY A 326 4.19 14.86 -10.73
N LYS A 327 5.52 14.84 -10.93
CA LYS A 327 6.16 15.54 -12.06
C LYS A 327 5.65 15.04 -13.42
N ASP A 328 5.54 13.71 -13.58
CA ASP A 328 5.07 13.09 -14.82
C ASP A 328 3.61 13.47 -15.07
N PHE A 329 2.78 13.45 -14.02
CA PHE A 329 1.38 13.86 -14.10
C PHE A 329 1.22 15.33 -14.52
N ILE A 330 2.03 16.23 -13.96
CA ILE A 330 2.04 17.66 -14.36
C ILE A 330 2.44 17.81 -15.83
N GLU A 331 3.44 17.06 -16.30
CA GLU A 331 3.80 17.02 -17.72
C GLU A 331 2.64 16.52 -18.59
N TYR A 332 1.91 15.47 -18.16
CA TYR A 332 0.75 14.96 -18.87
C TYR A 332 -0.37 16.00 -19.02
N VAL A 333 -0.73 16.69 -17.93
CA VAL A 333 -1.83 17.68 -17.96
C VAL A 333 -1.43 19.00 -18.62
N THR A 334 -0.13 19.31 -18.70
CA THR A 334 0.38 20.51 -19.39
C THR A 334 0.53 20.29 -20.89
N SER A 335 1.08 19.13 -21.28
CA SER A 335 1.41 18.83 -22.69
C SER A 335 0.18 18.53 -23.54
N GLN A 336 -0.92 18.11 -22.92
CA GLN A 336 -2.12 17.71 -23.63
C GLN A 336 -3.32 18.49 -23.10
N SER A 337 -4.15 19.01 -24.02
CA SER A 337 -5.49 19.52 -23.70
C SER A 337 -6.44 18.36 -23.36
N GLY A 338 -6.05 17.54 -22.38
CA GLY A 338 -6.80 16.40 -21.89
C GLY A 338 -7.93 16.86 -20.99
N THR A 339 -9.05 16.14 -21.04
CA THR A 339 -10.16 16.36 -20.12
C THR A 339 -9.98 15.44 -18.92
N LEU A 340 -9.98 16.01 -17.72
CA LEU A 340 -10.03 15.24 -16.49
C LEU A 340 -11.45 14.65 -16.34
N PHE A 341 -11.55 13.33 -16.34
CA PHE A 341 -12.79 12.58 -16.24
C PHE A 341 -12.87 11.92 -14.86
N TRP A 342 -13.97 12.13 -14.15
CA TRP A 342 -14.23 11.41 -12.90
C TRP A 342 -14.89 10.06 -13.16
N ASN A 343 -14.24 8.98 -12.74
CA ASN A 343 -14.85 7.67 -12.70
C ASN A 343 -15.68 7.52 -11.42
N SER A 344 -17.00 7.59 -11.54
CA SER A 344 -17.91 7.50 -10.40
C SER A 344 -17.93 6.14 -9.69
N VAL A 345 -17.41 5.08 -10.33
CA VAL A 345 -17.31 3.74 -9.78
C VAL A 345 -16.07 3.60 -8.93
N THR A 346 -14.89 3.93 -9.46
CA THR A 346 -13.63 3.80 -8.69
C THR A 346 -13.36 5.00 -7.79
N LYS A 347 -14.06 6.12 -8.00
CA LYS A 347 -13.85 7.41 -7.34
C LYS A 347 -12.41 7.90 -7.54
N GLU A 348 -11.97 7.88 -8.79
CA GLU A 348 -10.66 8.32 -9.26
C GLU A 348 -10.82 9.17 -10.52
N HIS A 349 -9.90 10.11 -10.72
CA HIS A 349 -9.83 10.88 -11.95
C HIS A 349 -8.92 10.22 -12.97
N PHE A 350 -9.37 10.25 -14.22
CA PHE A 350 -8.64 9.79 -15.39
C PHE A 350 -8.39 11.00 -16.28
N LEU A 351 -7.16 11.18 -16.71
CA LEU A 351 -6.85 12.05 -17.83
C LEU A 351 -6.92 11.21 -19.11
N LYS A 352 -7.89 11.52 -19.98
CA LYS A 352 -7.96 10.96 -21.34
C LYS A 352 -7.37 11.95 -22.33
N THR A 353 -6.46 11.46 -23.17
CA THR A 353 -5.81 12.24 -24.21
C THR A 353 -6.52 12.04 -25.55
N LYS A 354 -6.91 13.12 -26.24
CA LYS A 354 -7.63 13.04 -27.53
C LYS A 354 -6.81 12.36 -28.65
N CYS A 355 -5.48 12.35 -28.54
CA CYS A 355 -4.59 11.88 -29.59
C CYS A 355 -4.45 10.34 -29.66
N TRP A 356 -4.87 9.61 -28.63
CA TRP A 356 -4.55 8.20 -28.47
C TRP A 356 -5.76 7.48 -27.90
N GLY A 357 -6.56 6.87 -28.77
CA GLY A 357 -7.90 6.34 -28.45
C GLY A 357 -8.00 5.32 -27.30
N GLU A 358 -6.87 4.87 -26.73
CA GLU A 358 -6.79 3.91 -25.62
C GLU A 358 -5.84 4.31 -24.48
N ASP A 359 -5.09 5.42 -24.61
CA ASP A 359 -4.15 5.85 -23.56
C ASP A 359 -4.91 6.60 -22.45
N PHE A 360 -4.52 6.32 -21.21
CA PHE A 360 -5.06 6.97 -20.02
C PHE A 360 -3.92 7.29 -19.06
N CYS A 361 -4.16 8.27 -18.20
CA CYS A 361 -3.39 8.46 -16.97
C CYS A 361 -4.37 8.54 -15.80
N ILE A 362 -4.22 7.68 -14.80
CA ILE A 362 -4.89 7.80 -13.51
C ILE A 362 -3.85 8.31 -12.53
N TYR A 363 -4.19 9.36 -11.79
CA TYR A 363 -3.36 9.89 -10.72
C TYR A 363 -4.27 10.44 -9.61
N PRO A 364 -3.88 10.34 -8.32
CA PRO A 364 -4.68 10.87 -7.22
C PRO A 364 -4.99 12.36 -7.41
N THR A 365 -6.16 12.79 -6.93
CA THR A 365 -6.52 14.22 -6.86
C THR A 365 -6.98 14.53 -5.45
N LEU A 366 -7.12 15.83 -5.13
CA LEU A 366 -7.68 16.23 -3.85
C LEU A 366 -9.05 15.58 -3.58
N ALA A 367 -9.89 15.43 -4.61
CA ALA A 367 -11.19 14.77 -4.47
C ALA A 367 -11.07 13.27 -4.16
N SER A 368 -10.20 12.55 -4.89
CA SER A 368 -10.03 11.10 -4.67
C SER A 368 -9.36 10.79 -3.32
N LEU A 369 -8.47 11.67 -2.85
CA LEU A 369 -7.84 11.54 -1.54
C LEU A 369 -8.79 11.94 -0.40
N GLN A 370 -9.55 13.02 -0.58
CA GLN A 370 -10.53 13.50 0.41
C GLN A 370 -11.58 12.42 0.73
N ILE A 371 -12.15 11.78 -0.30
CA ILE A 371 -13.16 10.74 -0.09
C ILE A 371 -12.60 9.51 0.65
N ARG A 372 -11.33 9.15 0.40
CA ARG A 372 -10.65 8.06 1.11
C ARG A 372 -10.27 8.47 2.54
N ARG A 373 -9.85 9.72 2.76
CA ARG A 373 -9.63 10.27 4.12
C ARG A 373 -10.91 10.20 4.95
N ASP A 374 -12.05 10.55 4.36
CA ASP A 374 -13.34 10.48 5.04
C ASP A 374 -13.78 9.03 5.30
N LEU A 375 -13.44 8.11 4.41
CA LEU A 375 -13.64 6.67 4.62
C LEU A 375 -12.81 6.16 5.82
N ALA A 376 -11.55 6.59 5.93
CA ALA A 376 -10.70 6.23 7.06
C ALA A 376 -11.29 6.77 8.39
N ASN A 377 -11.77 8.01 8.41
CA ASN A 377 -12.51 8.56 9.57
C ASN A 377 -13.77 7.74 9.89
N HIS A 378 -14.54 7.35 8.88
CA HIS A 378 -15.76 6.56 9.07
C HIS A 378 -15.49 5.22 9.77
N PHE A 379 -14.40 4.56 9.42
CA PHE A 379 -13.97 3.30 10.05
C PHE A 379 -13.08 3.47 11.28
N ASN A 380 -12.78 4.70 11.69
CA ASN A 380 -11.84 5.00 12.78
C ASN A 380 -10.48 4.31 12.60
N VAL A 381 -9.92 4.36 11.40
CA VAL A 381 -8.60 3.81 11.04
C VAL A 381 -7.63 4.94 10.71
N GLY A 382 -6.33 4.68 10.87
CA GLY A 382 -5.27 5.58 10.41
C GLY A 382 -4.99 5.46 8.91
N LEU A 383 -3.94 6.14 8.44
CA LEU A 383 -3.51 6.18 7.04
C LEU A 383 -2.05 5.74 6.90
N GLY A 384 -1.73 5.00 5.84
CA GLY A 384 -0.36 4.68 5.43
C GLY A 384 -0.12 5.15 4.00
N ILE A 385 0.70 6.18 3.80
CA ILE A 385 0.90 6.86 2.51
C ILE A 385 2.15 6.34 1.82
N TRP A 386 1.98 5.75 0.63
CA TRP A 386 3.06 5.37 -0.28
C TRP A 386 3.07 6.26 -1.53
N GLU A 387 4.05 7.13 -1.74
CA GLU A 387 5.00 7.68 -0.76
C GLU A 387 5.13 9.20 -0.98
N LEU A 388 5.69 9.95 -0.03
CA LEU A 388 5.58 11.42 -0.04
C LEU A 388 6.24 12.09 -1.24
N GLY A 389 7.30 11.50 -1.79
CA GLY A 389 8.00 12.05 -2.94
C GLY A 389 7.28 11.87 -4.29
N GLN A 390 6.17 11.13 -4.33
CA GLN A 390 5.41 10.87 -5.57
C GLN A 390 4.21 11.77 -5.75
N GLY A 391 3.74 12.42 -4.67
CA GLY A 391 2.55 13.25 -4.62
C GLY A 391 2.71 14.65 -5.21
N LEU A 392 1.63 15.43 -5.16
CA LEU A 392 1.66 16.88 -5.35
C LEU A 392 1.62 17.55 -3.97
N ASN A 393 2.36 18.66 -3.78
CA ASN A 393 2.53 19.30 -2.47
C ASN A 393 1.20 19.62 -1.78
N TYR A 394 0.21 20.10 -2.54
CA TYR A 394 -1.10 20.49 -2.02
C TYR A 394 -1.93 19.34 -1.43
N PHE A 395 -1.52 18.08 -1.63
CA PHE A 395 -2.14 16.94 -0.94
C PHE A 395 -1.98 17.06 0.58
N THR A 396 -0.91 17.69 1.06
CA THR A 396 -0.70 18.00 2.48
C THR A 396 -1.82 18.83 3.09
N CYS A 397 -2.55 19.63 2.30
CA CYS A 397 -3.65 20.46 2.78
C CYS A 397 -4.84 19.66 3.29
N LEU A 398 -4.95 18.38 2.88
CA LEU A 398 -6.00 17.47 3.31
C LEU A 398 -5.74 16.85 4.69
N PHE A 399 -4.50 16.78 5.14
CA PHE A 399 -4.13 15.97 6.30
C PHE A 399 -4.00 16.78 7.58
#